data_AF-A0A9N9PTK1-F1
#
_entry.id   AF-A0A9N9PTK1-F1
#
_cell.length_a   1.000
_cell.length_b   1.000
_cell.length_c   1.000
_cell.angle_alpha   90.00
_cell.angle_beta   90.00
_cell.angle_gamma   90.00
#
_symmetry.space_group_name_H-M   'P 1'
#
loop_
_entity.id
_entity.type
_entity.pdbx_description
1 polymer ?
#
loop_
_entity_poly.entity_id
_entity_poly.type
_entity_poly.pdbx_seq_one_letter_code
_entity_poly.pdbx_strand_id
1 'polypeptide(L)'
;MSSLSGFAIFTRDFHRRDELLTTIVEYGVKRYTNETRRLYGVLDAHLAKSTSGYLVGDKCTIADIAHWGWVTAAGWAGVAMDEFPNLKAWDDRMLARPGVEKGRHVPSPHTIKELLKDKEASDAAAAQAREWVQSGMAADAKK
;
A
#
# COMPACT_ATOMS: atom_id res chain seq x y z
N MET A 1 35.89 -30.20 37.60
CA MET A 1 34.80 -29.28 37.98
C MET A 1 35.14 -27.90 37.49
N SER A 2 34.12 -27.17 37.03
CA SER A 2 34.12 -25.74 36.64
C SER A 2 34.55 -25.46 35.20
N SER A 3 33.82 -24.73 34.35
CA SER A 3 32.43 -24.26 34.32
C SER A 3 32.28 -23.62 32.93
N LEU A 4 31.32 -24.09 32.13
CA LEU A 4 31.02 -23.59 30.79
C LEU A 4 30.50 -22.14 30.85
N SER A 5 31.38 -21.16 30.62
CA SER A 5 31.03 -19.73 30.60
C SER A 5 30.80 -19.18 29.18
N GLY A 6 30.13 -19.94 28.31
CA GLY A 6 29.99 -19.61 26.88
C GLY A 6 28.57 -19.55 26.32
N PHE A 7 27.54 -19.96 27.06
CA PHE A 7 26.19 -20.16 26.49
C PHE A 7 25.15 -19.10 26.91
N ALA A 8 25.53 -18.06 27.64
CA ALA A 8 24.59 -17.08 28.20
C ALA A 8 24.41 -15.78 27.38
N ILE A 9 25.13 -15.60 26.27
CA ILE A 9 25.01 -14.39 25.43
C ILE A 9 23.94 -14.55 24.34
N PHE A 10 23.52 -15.77 23.99
CA PHE A 10 22.62 -16.01 22.85
C PHE A 10 21.12 -15.88 23.17
N THR A 11 20.71 -15.86 24.45
CA THR A 11 19.28 -15.86 24.82
C THR A 11 18.73 -14.53 25.28
N ARG A 12 19.57 -13.50 25.48
CA ARG A 12 19.16 -12.18 25.98
C ARG A 12 18.64 -11.22 24.88
N ASP A 13 18.83 -11.55 23.61
CA ASP A 13 18.33 -10.73 22.49
C ASP A 13 16.96 -11.17 21.94
N PHE A 14 16.43 -12.31 22.38
CA PHE A 14 15.12 -12.78 21.89
C PHE A 14 13.92 -12.19 22.65
N HIS A 15 14.12 -11.75 23.90
CA HIS A 15 13.04 -11.20 24.76
C HIS A 15 12.83 -9.69 24.60
N ARG A 16 13.63 -9.00 23.79
CA ARG A 16 13.48 -7.55 23.50
C ARG A 16 12.79 -7.30 22.14
N ARG A 17 12.01 -8.26 21.63
CA ARG A 17 11.20 -8.07 20.42
C ARG A 17 9.81 -7.50 20.69
N ASP A 18 9.29 -7.65 21.90
CA ASP A 18 7.91 -7.23 22.21
C ASP A 18 7.77 -5.73 22.49
N GLU A 19 8.83 -5.03 22.89
CA GLU A 19 8.80 -3.57 23.16
C GLU A 19 8.97 -2.70 21.90
N LEU A 20 9.37 -3.26 20.75
CA LEU A 20 9.65 -2.49 19.53
C LEU A 20 8.40 -2.25 18.65
N LEU A 21 7.25 -2.83 19.00
CA LEU A 21 6.08 -2.89 18.12
C LEU A 21 5.17 -1.65 18.19
N THR A 22 5.43 -0.69 19.08
CA THR A 22 4.60 0.52 19.25
C THR A 22 5.19 1.79 18.63
N THR A 23 6.43 1.75 18.14
CA THR A 23 7.08 2.91 17.49
C THR A 23 7.03 2.79 15.97
N ILE A 24 6.64 3.87 15.29
CA ILE A 24 6.71 3.97 13.83
C ILE A 24 8.15 3.69 13.38
N VAL A 25 8.33 2.67 12.53
CA VAL A 25 9.65 2.32 11.99
C VAL A 25 10.00 3.32 10.88
N GLU A 26 10.61 4.44 11.26
CA GLU A 26 10.88 5.59 10.36
C GLU A 26 11.62 5.19 9.08
N TYR A 27 12.64 4.33 9.18
CA TYR A 27 13.36 3.82 8.01
C TYR A 27 12.44 3.06 7.05
N GLY A 28 11.55 2.22 7.60
CA GLY A 28 10.59 1.45 6.83
C GLY A 28 9.62 2.37 6.09
N VAL A 29 9.03 3.34 6.80
CA VAL A 29 8.14 4.34 6.21
C VAL A 29 8.84 5.07 5.07
N LYS A 30 10.01 5.66 5.33
CA LYS A 30 10.75 6.42 4.31
C LYS A 30 11.13 5.57 3.10
N ARG A 31 11.60 4.33 3.32
CA ARG A 31 11.96 3.40 2.25
C ARG A 31 10.76 3.11 1.34
N TYR A 32 9.63 2.72 1.93
CA TYR A 32 8.47 2.31 1.15
C TYR A 32 7.76 3.50 0.49
N THR A 33 7.66 4.65 1.15
CA THR A 33 7.14 5.88 0.51
C THR A 33 7.98 6.30 -0.68
N ASN A 34 9.31 6.27 -0.56
CA ASN A 34 10.20 6.61 -1.67
C ASN A 34 10.10 5.61 -2.81
N GLU A 35 9.98 4.31 -2.50
CA GLU A 35 9.83 3.28 -3.53
C GLU A 35 8.48 3.39 -4.24
N THR A 36 7.38 3.67 -3.52
CA THR A 36 6.08 3.93 -4.15
C THR A 36 6.14 5.11 -5.10
N ARG A 37 6.76 6.23 -4.69
CA ARG A 37 7.01 7.38 -5.58
C ARG A 37 7.79 6.98 -6.82
N ARG A 38 8.85 6.18 -6.66
CA ARG A 38 9.67 5.70 -7.79
C ARG A 38 8.84 4.85 -8.76
N LEU A 39 8.03 3.91 -8.25
CA LEU A 39 7.17 3.04 -9.05
C LEU A 39 6.11 3.83 -9.81
N TYR A 40 5.48 4.82 -9.18
CA TYR A 40 4.53 5.71 -9.85
C TYR A 40 5.21 6.58 -10.90
N GLY A 41 6.44 7.06 -10.65
CA GLY A 41 7.23 7.75 -11.66
C GLY A 41 7.56 6.89 -12.89
N VAL A 42 7.84 5.59 -12.68
CA VAL A 42 8.04 4.64 -13.80
C VAL A 42 6.76 4.48 -14.62
N LEU A 43 5.61 4.31 -13.95
CA LEU A 43 4.33 4.18 -14.62
C LEU A 43 3.95 5.46 -15.38
N ASP A 44 4.15 6.63 -14.78
CA ASP A 44 3.87 7.92 -15.41
C ASP A 44 4.73 8.12 -16.68
N ALA A 45 6.04 7.87 -16.58
CA ALA A 45 6.96 7.99 -17.71
C ALA A 45 6.66 6.97 -18.83
N HIS A 46 6.16 5.79 -18.48
CA HIS A 46 5.70 4.80 -19.45
C HIS A 46 4.41 5.26 -20.15
N LEU A 47 3.43 5.73 -19.37
CA LEU A 47 2.17 6.25 -19.89
C LEU A 47 2.34 7.49 -20.76
N ALA A 48 3.33 8.33 -20.47
CA ALA A 48 3.70 9.49 -21.30
C ALA A 48 4.12 9.08 -22.73
N LYS A 49 4.67 7.88 -22.90
CA LYS A 49 5.08 7.32 -24.20
C LYS A 49 3.99 6.46 -24.84
N SER A 50 2.94 6.12 -24.10
CA SER A 50 1.87 5.27 -24.56
C SER A 50 0.95 6.04 -25.51
N THR A 51 0.82 5.56 -26.74
CA THR A 51 -0.07 6.14 -27.75
C THR A 51 -1.54 5.87 -27.44
N SER A 52 -1.83 4.71 -26.84
CA SER A 52 -3.18 4.32 -26.45
C SER A 52 -3.56 4.86 -25.08
N GLY A 53 -2.58 5.28 -24.28
CA GLY A 53 -2.69 5.62 -22.87
C GLY A 53 -3.18 4.47 -21.99
N TYR A 54 -2.90 3.23 -22.38
CA TYR A 54 -2.95 2.04 -21.52
C TYR A 54 -1.53 1.51 -21.28
N LEU A 55 -1.37 0.62 -20.31
CA LEU A 55 -0.06 0.09 -19.94
C LEU A 55 0.54 -0.81 -21.03
N VAL A 56 -0.28 -1.55 -21.79
CA VAL A 56 0.22 -2.51 -22.79
C VAL A 56 -0.57 -2.44 -24.08
N GLY A 57 0.14 -2.18 -25.18
CA GLY A 57 -0.43 -2.14 -26.53
C GLY A 57 -1.51 -1.07 -26.69
N ASP A 58 -2.53 -1.36 -27.51
CA ASP A 58 -3.51 -0.36 -27.93
C ASP A 58 -4.85 -0.42 -27.19
N LYS A 59 -4.95 -1.23 -26.13
CA LYS A 59 -6.20 -1.46 -25.40
C LYS A 59 -5.97 -1.74 -23.93
N CYS A 60 -7.02 -1.60 -23.13
CA CYS A 60 -7.03 -2.06 -21.73
C CYS A 60 -6.76 -3.57 -21.68
N THR A 61 -5.80 -3.97 -20.86
CA THR A 61 -5.42 -5.36 -20.64
C THR A 61 -5.52 -5.73 -19.17
N ILE A 62 -5.21 -6.99 -18.84
CA ILE A 62 -5.08 -7.44 -17.45
C ILE A 62 -4.01 -6.66 -16.68
N ALA A 63 -2.98 -6.12 -17.37
CA ALA A 63 -1.97 -5.29 -16.72
C ALA A 63 -2.62 -4.04 -16.11
N ASP A 64 -3.52 -3.37 -16.84
CA ASP A 64 -4.20 -2.18 -16.33
C ASP A 64 -5.09 -2.52 -15.13
N ILE A 65 -5.84 -3.62 -15.21
CA ILE A 65 -6.74 -4.06 -14.14
C ILE A 65 -5.95 -4.40 -12.87
N ALA A 66 -4.81 -5.09 -13.01
CA ALA A 66 -3.97 -5.48 -11.88
C ALA A 66 -3.35 -4.27 -11.16
N HIS A 67 -3.00 -3.21 -11.90
CA HIS A 67 -2.37 -2.02 -11.32
C HIS A 67 -3.40 -1.02 -10.78
N TRP A 68 -4.59 -0.95 -11.38
CA TRP A 68 -5.57 0.10 -11.05
C TRP A 68 -5.95 0.11 -9.56
N GLY A 69 -6.16 -1.06 -8.96
CA GLY A 69 -6.48 -1.18 -7.53
C GLY A 69 -5.41 -0.61 -6.58
N TRP A 70 -4.14 -0.64 -7.00
CA TRP A 70 -3.03 -0.08 -6.21
C TRP A 70 -2.85 1.42 -6.42
N VAL A 71 -3.12 1.92 -7.63
CA VAL A 71 -2.96 3.34 -7.96
C VAL A 71 -4.13 4.17 -7.45
N THR A 72 -5.37 3.67 -7.51
CA THR A 72 -6.55 4.35 -6.95
C THR A 72 -6.43 4.59 -5.43
N ALA A 73 -5.63 3.76 -4.75
CA ALA A 73 -5.34 3.85 -3.33
C ALA A 73 -4.04 4.63 -3.00
N ALA A 74 -3.44 5.33 -3.97
CA ALA A 74 -2.18 6.06 -3.80
C ALA A 74 -2.13 6.98 -2.57
N GLY A 75 -3.26 7.63 -2.23
CA GLY A 75 -3.34 8.49 -1.06
C GLY A 75 -3.05 7.76 0.26
N TRP A 76 -3.37 6.47 0.38
CA TRP A 76 -3.03 5.65 1.56
C TRP A 76 -1.52 5.45 1.69
N ALA A 77 -0.79 5.47 0.58
CA ALA A 77 0.67 5.38 0.58
C ALA A 77 1.35 6.73 0.89
N GLY A 78 0.59 7.80 1.09
CA GLY A 78 1.10 9.15 1.34
C GLY A 78 1.75 9.80 0.12
N VAL A 79 1.37 9.37 -1.09
CA VAL A 79 1.90 9.90 -2.36
C VAL A 79 0.82 10.72 -3.06
N ALA A 80 1.14 11.98 -3.40
CA ALA A 80 0.23 12.86 -4.10
C ALA A 80 0.19 12.50 -5.60
N MET A 81 -1.01 12.25 -6.12
CA MET A 81 -1.21 11.92 -7.54
C MET A 81 -0.91 13.09 -8.48
N ASP A 82 -0.92 14.33 -7.97
CA ASP A 82 -0.62 15.53 -8.75
C ASP A 82 0.83 15.58 -9.24
N GLU A 83 1.73 14.80 -8.62
CA GLU A 83 3.12 14.61 -9.08
C GLU A 83 3.20 13.81 -10.40
N PHE A 84 2.12 13.10 -10.79
CA PHE A 84 2.10 12.13 -11.89
C PHE A 84 0.91 12.36 -12.84
N PRO A 85 0.98 13.36 -13.74
CA PRO A 85 -0.17 13.77 -14.56
C PRO A 85 -0.65 12.70 -15.55
N ASN A 86 0.25 11.91 -16.14
CA ASN A 86 -0.10 10.86 -17.09
C ASN A 86 -0.72 9.66 -16.36
N LEU A 87 -0.19 9.33 -15.18
CA LEU A 87 -0.76 8.30 -14.31
C LEU A 87 -2.14 8.70 -13.81
N LYS A 88 -2.33 9.97 -13.43
CA LYS A 88 -3.64 10.49 -13.03
C LYS A 88 -4.65 10.39 -14.18
N ALA A 89 -4.27 10.80 -15.39
CA ALA A 89 -5.15 10.70 -16.56
C ALA A 89 -5.52 9.23 -16.89
N TRP A 90 -4.60 8.30 -16.69
CA TRP A 90 -4.87 6.87 -16.82
C TRP A 90 -5.82 6.34 -15.74
N ASP A 91 -5.68 6.76 -14.48
CA ASP A 91 -6.61 6.39 -13.39
C ASP A 91 -8.02 6.91 -13.67
N ASP A 92 -8.16 8.17 -14.09
CA ASP A 92 -9.45 8.77 -14.45
C ASP A 92 -10.11 8.01 -15.62
N ARG A 93 -9.31 7.61 -16.62
CA ARG A 93 -9.77 6.79 -17.75
C ARG A 93 -10.22 5.41 -17.32
N MET A 94 -9.48 4.75 -16.42
CA MET A 94 -9.85 3.44 -15.91
C MET A 94 -11.15 3.52 -15.10
N LEU A 95 -11.31 4.53 -14.26
CA LEU A 95 -12.53 4.76 -13.49
C LEU A 95 -13.75 5.02 -14.39
N ALA A 96 -13.58 5.70 -15.52
CA ALA A 96 -14.67 5.95 -16.47
C ALA A 96 -15.22 4.66 -17.14
N ARG A 97 -14.53 3.52 -17.01
CA ARG A 97 -14.97 2.26 -17.62
C ARG A 97 -16.11 1.64 -16.80
N PRO A 98 -17.25 1.28 -17.41
CA PRO A 98 -18.38 0.68 -16.69
C PRO A 98 -18.05 -0.61 -15.93
N GLY A 99 -17.10 -1.41 -16.44
CA GLY A 99 -16.66 -2.63 -15.78
C GLY A 99 -15.84 -2.37 -14.51
N VAL A 100 -14.99 -1.34 -14.53
CA VAL A 100 -14.17 -0.94 -13.37
C VAL A 100 -15.08 -0.31 -12.32
N GLU A 101 -16.01 0.55 -12.75
CA GLU A 101 -17.01 1.17 -11.89
C GLU A 101 -17.88 0.14 -11.15
N LYS A 102 -18.35 -0.90 -11.85
CA LYS A 102 -19.09 -1.98 -11.19
C LYS A 102 -18.19 -2.83 -10.30
N GLY A 103 -17.00 -3.17 -10.79
CA GLY A 103 -16.06 -4.06 -10.11
C GLY A 103 -15.54 -3.51 -8.79
N ARG A 104 -15.29 -2.20 -8.71
CA ARG A 104 -14.81 -1.59 -7.47
C ARG A 104 -15.81 -1.71 -6.31
N HIS A 105 -17.11 -1.89 -6.57
CA HIS A 105 -18.11 -2.00 -5.51
C HIS A 105 -18.31 -3.42 -4.94
N VAL A 106 -17.47 -4.38 -5.34
CA VAL A 106 -17.59 -5.78 -4.94
C VAL A 106 -16.30 -6.24 -4.24
N PRO A 107 -16.36 -6.94 -3.09
CA PRO A 107 -17.57 -7.37 -2.37
C PRO A 107 -18.26 -6.28 -1.56
N SER A 108 -17.58 -5.16 -1.30
CA SER A 108 -18.13 -4.01 -0.56
C SER A 108 -17.93 -2.72 -1.36
N PRO A 109 -18.77 -1.69 -1.16
CA PRO A 109 -18.64 -0.44 -1.90
C PRO A 109 -17.25 0.19 -1.73
N HIS A 110 -16.56 0.48 -2.84
CA HIS A 110 -15.28 1.18 -2.79
C HIS A 110 -15.45 2.65 -2.43
N THR A 111 -15.08 2.99 -1.21
CA THR A 111 -15.14 4.33 -0.62
C THR A 111 -13.78 5.02 -0.54
N ILE A 112 -12.69 4.37 -0.97
CA ILE A 112 -11.30 4.85 -0.78
C ILE A 112 -11.10 6.27 -1.34
N LYS A 113 -11.60 6.58 -2.55
CA LYS A 113 -11.44 7.94 -3.12
C LYS A 113 -12.18 9.02 -2.34
N GLU A 114 -13.28 8.69 -1.67
CA GLU A 114 -14.03 9.63 -0.84
C GLU A 114 -13.40 9.77 0.54
N LEU A 115 -13.00 8.65 1.15
CA LEU A 115 -12.26 8.63 2.41
C LEU A 115 -10.96 9.43 2.32
N LEU A 116 -10.28 9.39 1.17
CA LEU A 116 -9.04 10.14 0.96
C LEU A 116 -9.20 11.65 0.89
N LYS A 117 -10.42 12.17 0.67
CA LYS A 117 -10.68 13.63 0.67
C LYS A 117 -10.75 14.18 2.10
N ASP A 118 -11.08 13.33 3.07
CA ASP A 118 -11.16 13.68 4.49
C ASP A 118 -10.04 13.00 5.26
N LYS A 119 -9.03 13.79 5.63
CA LYS A 119 -7.85 13.31 6.33
C LYS A 119 -8.20 12.68 7.68
N GLU A 120 -9.17 13.22 8.40
CA GLU A 120 -9.56 12.74 9.73
C GLU A 120 -10.30 11.40 9.63
N ALA A 121 -11.24 11.29 8.69
CA ALA A 121 -11.92 10.03 8.39
C ALA A 121 -10.94 8.94 7.89
N SER A 122 -9.95 9.33 7.06
CA SER A 122 -8.91 8.41 6.59
C SER A 122 -8.03 7.90 7.74
N ASP A 123 -7.60 8.79 8.64
CA ASP A 123 -6.75 8.42 9.79
C ASP A 123 -7.51 7.53 10.79
N ALA A 124 -8.80 7.80 11.02
CA ALA A 124 -9.67 6.97 11.86
C ALA A 124 -9.91 5.58 11.24
N ALA A 125 -10.16 5.50 9.94
CA ALA A 125 -10.29 4.23 9.23
C ALA A 125 -8.98 3.43 9.25
N ALA A 126 -7.84 4.10 9.11
CA ALA A 126 -6.52 3.47 9.22
C ALA A 126 -6.26 2.94 10.63
N ALA A 127 -6.73 3.62 11.68
CA ALA A 127 -6.63 3.14 13.06
C ALA A 127 -7.46 1.86 13.29
N GLN A 128 -8.73 1.84 12.84
CA GLN A 128 -9.58 0.64 12.91
C GLN A 128 -8.99 -0.53 12.12
N ALA A 129 -8.46 -0.26 10.92
CA ALA A 129 -7.80 -1.28 10.12
C ALA A 129 -6.55 -1.84 10.80
N ARG A 130 -5.73 -0.99 11.43
CA ARG A 130 -4.57 -1.43 12.23
C ARG A 130 -4.99 -2.34 13.37
N GLU A 131 -6.02 -1.98 14.13
CA GLU A 131 -6.52 -2.79 15.24
C GLU A 131 -6.99 -4.17 14.76
N TRP A 132 -7.77 -4.23 13.67
CA TRP A 132 -8.18 -5.48 13.06
C TRP A 132 -6.98 -6.34 12.62
N VAL A 133 -5.99 -5.76 11.95
CA VAL A 133 -4.76 -6.46 11.54
C VAL A 133 -3.99 -7.00 12.75
N GLN A 134 -3.79 -6.18 13.79
CA GLN A 134 -3.08 -6.62 15.00
C GLN A 134 -3.85 -7.75 15.71
N SER A 135 -5.18 -7.66 15.76
CA SER A 135 -6.02 -8.72 16.35
C SER A 135 -5.92 -10.03 15.55
N GLY A 136 -5.88 -9.96 14.22
CA GLY A 136 -5.70 -11.11 13.34
C GLY A 136 -4.31 -11.74 13.50
N MET A 137 -3.25 -10.94 13.48
CA MET A 137 -1.87 -11.40 13.73
C MET A 137 -1.74 -12.10 15.08
N ALA A 138 -2.38 -11.57 16.13
CA ALA A 138 -2.37 -12.16 17.46
C ALA A 138 -3.19 -13.47 17.53
N ALA A 139 -4.27 -13.60 16.76
CA ALA A 139 -5.06 -14.83 16.67
C ALA A 139 -4.31 -15.93 15.90
N ASP A 140 -3.61 -15.59 14.82
CA ASP A 140 -2.83 -16.53 14.02
C ASP A 140 -1.57 -16.99 14.76
N ALA A 141 -0.93 -16.14 15.56
CA ALA A 141 0.22 -16.52 16.38
C ALA A 141 -0.12 -17.53 17.49
N LYS A 142 -1.41 -17.73 17.81
CA LYS A 142 -1.89 -18.68 18.83
C LYS A 142 -2.28 -20.05 18.24
N LYS A 143 -2.28 -20.21 16.91
CA LYS A 143 -2.54 -21.48 16.22
C LYS A 143 -1.23 -22.19 15.91
#